data_AF-A0A5P9CQA6-F1
#
_entry.id   AF-A0A5P9CQA6-F1
#
_cell.length_a   1.000
_cell.length_b   1.000
_cell.length_c   1.000
_cell.angle_alpha   90.00
_cell.angle_beta   90.00
_cell.angle_gamma   90.00
#
_symmetry.space_group_name_H-M   'P 1'
#
loop_
_entity.id
_entity.type
_entity.pdbx_description
1 polymer ?
#
loop_
_entity_poly.entity_id
_entity_poly.type
_entity_poly.pdbx_seq_one_letter_code
_entity_poly.pdbx_strand_id
1 'polypeptide(L)'
;MGSQADRKTRLPVIKNVRAAYLNKTDNLMKTLLGWSTVTSAERNGVKRDALFKRLAIYFEYIVFNNQLTPVGLPLPGVGKLSQTEFLSYIVAKDKYEAVRLQKNKKFTSIFLDCWDFVEDERDFELGLSSAISEQMKGRILHYAHKKEMKEGEFIHNLAFKQLCGDMWHELQLYSSFKKYDPNIAGNLSIDLGKVFSDYSKNEGILVEDISGNSQYIPDFGDFTWEQIIELRSDPFIKSFRTKMHSSFRSKDNDPVDALDQLAIDGLWSVAEYAKPNLGKTLLNAILSNVPTPIPVYGIMSALKDGANKIDLAHDNGWLFFIQGARGIHSKKP
;
A
#
# COMPACT_ATOMS: atom_id res chain seq x y z
N MET A 1 17.91 -0.99 -40.25
CA MET A 1 19.17 -0.79 -39.51
C MET A 1 19.26 0.70 -39.16
N GLY A 2 18.82 1.07 -37.95
CA GLY A 2 18.96 2.41 -37.36
C GLY A 2 19.55 2.20 -35.97
N SER A 3 20.59 2.96 -35.66
CA SER A 3 21.62 2.62 -34.68
C SER A 3 21.12 2.54 -33.22
N GLN A 4 21.55 1.48 -32.52
CA GLN A 4 21.50 1.33 -31.06
C GLN A 4 22.33 2.39 -30.30
N ALA A 5 22.99 3.32 -31.00
CA ALA A 5 23.92 4.29 -30.43
C ALA A 5 23.21 5.51 -29.81
N ASP A 6 22.03 5.90 -30.29
CA ASP A 6 21.35 7.14 -29.83
C ASP A 6 20.54 6.99 -28.52
N ARG A 7 20.37 5.76 -28.01
CA ARG A 7 19.70 5.53 -26.71
C ARG A 7 20.65 5.65 -25.50
N LYS A 8 21.96 5.49 -25.67
CA LYS A 8 22.88 5.39 -24.52
C LYS A 8 23.27 6.71 -23.86
N THR A 9 23.13 7.85 -24.55
CA THR A 9 23.67 9.13 -24.07
C THR A 9 22.63 10.10 -23.51
N ARG A 10 21.33 9.92 -23.81
CA ARG A 10 20.24 10.77 -23.26
C ARG A 10 19.48 10.14 -22.08
N LEU A 11 19.54 8.83 -21.91
CA LEU A 11 18.85 8.08 -20.84
C LEU A 11 19.48 8.24 -19.43
N PRO A 12 20.82 8.30 -19.25
CA PRO A 12 21.41 8.42 -17.91
C PRO A 12 21.09 9.76 -17.24
N VAL A 13 21.11 10.85 -18.01
CA VAL A 13 20.90 12.21 -17.48
C VAL A 13 19.44 12.40 -17.01
N ILE A 14 18.46 11.86 -17.75
CA ILE A 14 17.04 11.92 -17.36
C ILE A 14 16.75 11.00 -16.18
N LYS A 15 17.33 9.79 -16.15
CA LYS A 15 17.25 8.89 -14.98
C LYS A 15 17.84 9.56 -13.73
N ASN A 16 19.01 10.19 -13.82
CA ASN A 16 19.67 10.84 -12.69
C ASN A 16 18.91 12.07 -12.16
N VAL A 17 18.29 12.88 -13.05
CA VAL A 17 17.45 14.01 -12.62
C VAL A 17 16.16 13.53 -11.97
N ARG A 18 15.54 12.45 -12.47
CA ARG A 18 14.32 11.88 -11.91
C ARG A 18 14.58 11.14 -10.59
N ALA A 19 15.67 10.38 -10.49
CA ALA A 19 16.12 9.74 -9.25
C ALA A 19 16.50 10.80 -8.20
N ALA A 20 17.18 11.89 -8.58
CA ALA A 20 17.46 13.00 -7.67
C ALA A 20 16.20 13.75 -7.23
N TYR A 21 15.18 13.85 -8.09
CA TYR A 21 13.88 14.42 -7.73
C TYR A 21 13.10 13.49 -6.79
N LEU A 22 13.12 12.17 -7.03
CA LEU A 22 12.48 11.16 -6.19
C LEU A 22 13.22 10.95 -4.86
N ASN A 23 14.53 11.16 -4.80
CA ASN A 23 15.31 11.12 -3.56
C ASN A 23 15.16 12.42 -2.75
N LYS A 24 14.87 13.58 -3.37
CA LYS A 24 14.49 14.80 -2.65
C LYS A 24 13.09 14.75 -2.00
N THR A 25 12.39 13.64 -2.17
CA THR A 25 11.05 13.41 -1.61
C THR A 25 11.07 12.52 -0.36
N ASP A 26 12.07 12.73 0.51
CA ASP A 26 12.28 11.97 1.77
C ASP A 26 11.06 11.93 2.70
N ASN A 27 10.05 12.78 2.48
CA ASN A 27 8.81 12.84 3.25
C ASN A 27 7.60 12.14 2.60
N LEU A 28 7.74 11.52 1.43
CA LEU A 28 6.63 10.85 0.74
C LEU A 28 6.62 9.36 1.12
N MET A 29 5.45 8.88 1.55
CA MET A 29 5.26 7.50 1.96
C MET A 29 5.20 6.60 0.73
N LYS A 30 6.27 5.83 0.50
CA LYS A 30 6.44 4.91 -0.62
C LYS A 30 6.40 3.47 -0.09
N THR A 31 5.81 2.56 -0.85
CA THR A 31 5.89 1.11 -0.58
C THR A 31 6.48 0.37 -1.76
N LEU A 32 7.29 -0.64 -1.48
CA LEU A 32 7.79 -1.58 -2.49
C LEU A 32 6.82 -2.74 -2.63
N LEU A 33 6.43 -3.05 -3.87
CA LEU A 33 5.56 -4.18 -4.19
C LEU A 33 6.19 -5.04 -5.28
N GLY A 34 6.47 -6.30 -4.94
CA GLY A 34 6.87 -7.32 -5.90
C GLY A 34 5.68 -8.18 -6.36
N TRP A 35 5.83 -8.86 -7.50
CA TRP A 35 4.81 -9.83 -7.98
C TRP A 35 4.58 -10.98 -6.99
N SER A 36 5.62 -11.39 -6.26
CA SER A 36 5.54 -12.39 -5.20
C SER A 36 4.59 -11.97 -4.07
N THR A 37 4.53 -10.69 -3.70
CA THR A 37 3.57 -10.17 -2.72
C THR A 37 2.14 -10.27 -3.26
N VAL A 38 1.93 -9.91 -4.53
CA VAL A 38 0.60 -9.97 -5.18
C VAL A 38 0.08 -11.41 -5.24
N THR A 39 0.93 -12.36 -5.64
CA THR A 39 0.56 -13.78 -5.70
C THR A 39 0.32 -14.38 -4.31
N SER A 40 1.10 -13.98 -3.31
CA SER A 40 0.90 -14.37 -1.91
C SER A 40 -0.44 -13.85 -1.36
N ALA A 41 -0.81 -12.60 -1.67
CA ALA A 41 -2.10 -12.04 -1.30
C ALA A 41 -3.27 -12.85 -1.89
N GLU A 42 -3.19 -13.22 -3.18
CA GLU A 42 -4.20 -14.06 -3.83
C GLU A 42 -4.32 -15.45 -3.21
N ARG A 43 -3.19 -16.11 -2.88
CA ARG A 43 -3.19 -17.40 -2.16
C ARG A 43 -3.90 -17.31 -0.82
N ASN A 44 -3.87 -16.14 -0.19
CA ASN A 44 -4.53 -15.87 1.08
C ASN A 44 -5.93 -15.24 0.91
N GLY A 45 -6.52 -15.29 -0.30
CA GLY A 45 -7.91 -14.87 -0.56
C GLY A 45 -8.11 -13.37 -0.81
N VAL A 46 -7.04 -12.58 -0.89
CA VAL A 46 -7.12 -11.14 -1.17
C VAL A 46 -7.10 -10.91 -2.69
N LYS A 47 -8.14 -10.25 -3.21
CA LYS A 47 -8.20 -9.88 -4.64
C LYS A 47 -7.09 -8.87 -4.98
N ARG A 48 -6.41 -9.05 -6.12
CA ARG A 48 -5.36 -8.13 -6.60
C ARG A 48 -5.83 -6.67 -6.61
N ASP A 49 -6.96 -6.41 -7.26
CA ASP A 49 -7.57 -5.09 -7.33
C ASP A 49 -7.75 -4.44 -5.95
N ALA A 50 -8.27 -5.21 -4.98
CA ALA A 50 -8.45 -4.73 -3.61
C ALA A 50 -7.12 -4.39 -2.92
N LEU A 51 -6.09 -5.24 -3.07
CA LEU A 51 -4.74 -4.97 -2.55
C LEU A 51 -4.20 -3.64 -3.11
N PHE A 52 -4.25 -3.47 -4.43
CA PHE A 52 -3.73 -2.28 -5.09
C PHE A 52 -4.47 -1.00 -4.66
N LYS A 53 -5.79 -1.06 -4.47
CA LYS A 53 -6.58 0.07 -3.97
C LYS A 53 -6.23 0.45 -2.55
N ARG A 54 -6.08 -0.53 -1.66
CA ARG A 54 -5.64 -0.30 -0.27
C ARG A 54 -4.26 0.35 -0.25
N LEU A 55 -3.29 -0.21 -0.96
CA LEU A 55 -1.95 0.36 -1.06
C LEU A 55 -1.97 1.79 -1.62
N ALA A 56 -2.82 2.08 -2.60
CA ALA A 56 -2.98 3.42 -3.16
C ALA A 56 -3.56 4.43 -2.15
N ILE A 57 -4.24 3.99 -1.09
CA ILE A 57 -4.72 4.90 -0.03
C ILE A 57 -3.66 5.05 1.07
N TYR A 58 -3.09 3.95 1.56
CA TYR A 58 -2.08 3.98 2.62
C TYR A 58 -0.76 4.62 2.20
N PHE A 59 -0.39 4.49 0.92
CA PHE A 59 0.85 5.02 0.38
C PHE A 59 0.62 6.06 -0.69
N GLU A 60 1.56 6.99 -0.77
CA GLU A 60 1.58 7.97 -1.84
C GLU A 60 1.96 7.33 -3.17
N TYR A 61 3.01 6.51 -3.17
CA TYR A 61 3.45 5.77 -4.35
C TYR A 61 3.67 4.31 -4.05
N ILE A 62 3.38 3.49 -5.06
CA ILE A 62 3.70 2.07 -5.08
C ILE A 62 4.86 1.91 -6.06
N VAL A 63 6.05 1.63 -5.53
CA VAL A 63 7.22 1.26 -6.31
C VAL A 63 7.06 -0.19 -6.70
N PHE A 64 6.77 -0.45 -7.96
CA PHE A 64 6.47 -1.78 -8.46
C PHE A 64 7.72 -2.41 -9.07
N ASN A 65 8.07 -3.61 -8.63
CA ASN A 65 9.07 -4.41 -9.31
C ASN A 65 8.39 -5.37 -10.29
N ASN A 66 8.71 -5.18 -11.57
CA ASN A 66 8.20 -5.99 -12.65
C ASN A 66 9.02 -7.28 -12.91
N GLN A 67 10.10 -7.54 -12.16
CA GLN A 67 10.75 -8.85 -12.19
C GLN A 67 9.77 -9.95 -11.81
N LEU A 68 9.87 -11.07 -12.52
CA LEU A 68 8.94 -12.22 -12.42
C LEU A 68 7.49 -11.90 -12.83
N THR A 69 7.20 -10.70 -13.33
CA THR A 69 5.95 -10.41 -14.04
C THR A 69 6.11 -10.70 -15.53
N PRO A 70 5.01 -10.94 -16.27
CA PRO A 70 5.06 -11.00 -17.74
C PRO A 70 5.21 -9.62 -18.41
N VAL A 71 5.59 -8.56 -17.68
CA VAL A 71 5.88 -7.25 -18.26
C VAL A 71 7.11 -7.34 -19.15
N GLY A 72 7.02 -6.86 -20.39
CA GLY A 72 8.12 -6.93 -21.35
C GLY A 72 8.34 -8.31 -22.01
N LEU A 73 7.62 -9.36 -21.60
CA LEU A 73 7.51 -10.59 -22.38
C LEU A 73 6.51 -10.36 -23.53
N PRO A 74 6.86 -10.69 -24.79
CA PRO A 74 5.92 -10.57 -25.89
C PRO A 74 4.77 -11.55 -25.67
N LEU A 75 3.60 -11.04 -25.29
CA LEU A 75 2.39 -11.84 -25.28
C LEU A 75 1.94 -12.05 -26.73
N PRO A 76 1.59 -13.29 -27.15
CA PRO A 76 1.10 -13.55 -28.50
C PRO A 76 -0.07 -12.63 -28.85
N GLY A 77 0.08 -11.82 -29.90
CA GLY A 77 -0.95 -10.88 -30.36
C GLY A 77 -1.05 -9.54 -29.60
N VAL A 78 -0.25 -9.32 -28.54
CA VAL A 78 -0.32 -8.10 -27.70
C VAL A 78 1.03 -7.35 -27.64
N GLY A 79 2.15 -8.04 -27.89
CA GLY A 79 3.48 -7.42 -27.83
C GLY A 79 3.98 -7.20 -26.40
N LYS A 80 4.96 -6.30 -26.22
CA LYS A 80 5.50 -5.94 -24.90
C LYS A 80 4.61 -4.89 -24.25
N LEU A 81 3.95 -5.25 -23.14
CA LEU A 81 3.19 -4.29 -22.33
C LEU A 81 4.14 -3.41 -21.53
N SER A 82 3.83 -2.11 -21.46
CA SER A 82 4.39 -1.21 -20.45
C SER A 82 3.88 -1.58 -19.05
N GLN A 83 4.59 -1.14 -18.00
CA GLN A 83 4.16 -1.37 -16.61
C GLN A 83 2.74 -0.83 -16.37
N THR A 84 2.43 0.37 -16.86
CA THR A 84 1.11 0.99 -16.66
C THR A 84 0.01 0.24 -17.39
N GLU A 85 0.28 -0.29 -18.59
CA GLU A 85 -0.65 -1.17 -19.29
C GLU A 85 -0.91 -2.43 -18.48
N PHE A 86 0.15 -3.14 -18.08
CA PHE A 86 0.02 -4.37 -17.30
C PHE A 86 -0.76 -4.12 -16.00
N LEU A 87 -0.39 -3.10 -15.23
CA LEU A 87 -1.06 -2.76 -13.98
C LEU A 87 -2.54 -2.41 -14.21
N SER A 88 -2.86 -1.70 -15.29
CA SER A 88 -4.26 -1.40 -15.63
C SER A 88 -5.07 -2.66 -15.94
N TYR A 89 -4.47 -3.64 -16.65
CA TYR A 89 -5.14 -4.90 -16.99
C TYR A 89 -5.33 -5.82 -15.78
N ILE A 90 -4.41 -5.84 -14.81
CA ILE A 90 -4.54 -6.74 -13.65
C ILE A 90 -5.53 -6.23 -12.59
N VAL A 91 -5.79 -4.92 -12.53
CA VAL A 91 -6.71 -4.32 -11.55
C VAL A 91 -8.10 -4.01 -12.12
N ALA A 92 -8.24 -3.93 -13.44
CA ALA A 92 -9.52 -3.64 -14.07
C ALA A 92 -10.46 -4.86 -14.06
N LYS A 93 -11.76 -4.58 -13.99
CA LYS A 93 -12.83 -5.60 -14.10
C LYS A 93 -12.98 -6.09 -15.53
N ASP A 94 -12.74 -5.22 -16.51
CA ASP A 94 -12.84 -5.51 -17.93
C ASP A 94 -11.84 -4.70 -18.77
N LYS A 95 -11.80 -5.00 -20.07
CA LYS A 95 -10.89 -4.36 -21.03
C LYS A 95 -11.17 -2.86 -21.20
N TYR A 96 -12.42 -2.41 -21.11
CA TYR A 96 -12.77 -1.01 -21.25
C TYR A 96 -12.26 -0.19 -20.06
N GLU A 97 -12.46 -0.71 -18.84
CA GLU A 97 -11.90 -0.13 -17.63
C GLU A 97 -10.37 -0.11 -17.68
N ALA A 98 -9.72 -1.19 -18.14
CA ALA A 98 -8.27 -1.24 -18.29
C ALA A 98 -7.74 -0.12 -19.20
N VAL A 99 -8.34 0.06 -20.39
CA VAL A 99 -7.93 1.12 -21.34
C VAL A 99 -8.16 2.52 -20.75
N ARG A 100 -9.22 2.71 -19.98
CA ARG A 100 -9.53 3.98 -19.34
C ARG A 100 -8.55 4.30 -18.20
N LEU A 101 -8.20 3.32 -17.36
CA LEU A 101 -7.21 3.45 -16.30
C LEU A 101 -5.83 3.73 -16.87
N GLN A 102 -5.43 3.02 -17.92
CA GLN A 102 -4.16 3.22 -18.62
C GLN A 102 -3.99 4.68 -19.08
N LYS A 103 -5.06 5.32 -19.55
CA LYS A 103 -5.04 6.72 -20.02
C LYS A 103 -5.15 7.75 -18.88
N ASN A 104 -5.52 7.32 -17.67
CA ASN A 104 -5.73 8.22 -16.55
C ASN A 104 -4.40 8.54 -15.86
N LYS A 105 -3.91 9.78 -16.05
CA LYS A 105 -2.64 10.24 -15.47
C LYS A 105 -2.59 10.14 -13.94
N LYS A 106 -3.71 10.38 -13.25
CA LYS A 106 -3.78 10.29 -11.78
C LYS A 106 -3.64 8.85 -11.29
N PHE A 107 -4.14 7.87 -12.06
CA PHE A 107 -3.96 6.44 -11.79
C PHE A 107 -2.52 6.02 -12.09
N THR A 108 -2.02 6.33 -13.29
CA THR A 108 -0.68 5.89 -13.70
C THR A 108 0.42 6.49 -12.83
N SER A 109 0.22 7.70 -12.28
CA SER A 109 1.21 8.35 -11.40
C SER A 109 1.31 7.70 -10.01
N ILE A 110 0.40 6.79 -9.64
CA ILE A 110 0.48 6.04 -8.38
C ILE A 110 1.65 5.05 -8.43
N PHE A 111 1.95 4.53 -9.62
CA PHE A 111 2.87 3.43 -9.82
C PHE A 111 4.19 3.95 -10.36
N LEU A 112 5.25 3.72 -9.59
CA LEU A 112 6.62 4.00 -10.00
C LEU A 112 7.29 2.69 -10.40
N ASP A 113 8.21 2.75 -11.37
CA ASP A 113 9.02 1.60 -11.75
C ASP A 113 10.22 1.52 -10.79
N CYS A 114 10.47 0.36 -10.17
CA CYS A 114 11.63 0.20 -9.29
C CYS A 114 12.95 0.50 -10.02
N TRP A 115 13.01 0.23 -11.33
CA TRP A 115 14.19 0.47 -12.17
C TRP A 115 14.47 1.96 -12.46
N ASP A 116 13.54 2.85 -12.09
CA ASP A 116 13.78 4.30 -12.08
C ASP A 116 14.68 4.72 -10.90
N PHE A 117 14.84 3.87 -9.88
CA PHE A 117 15.66 4.13 -8.67
C PHE A 117 17.00 3.40 -8.70
N VAL A 118 17.10 2.32 -9.46
CA VAL A 118 18.29 1.47 -9.54
C VAL A 118 19.31 2.12 -10.48
N GLU A 119 20.45 2.54 -9.93
CA GLU A 119 21.55 3.14 -10.70
C GLU A 119 22.35 2.11 -11.51
N ASP A 120 22.62 0.94 -10.93
CA ASP A 120 23.28 -0.20 -11.58
C ASP A 120 22.40 -1.46 -11.47
N GLU A 121 21.81 -1.83 -12.60
CA GLU A 121 20.92 -3.01 -12.71
C GLU A 121 21.64 -4.31 -12.33
N ARG A 122 22.94 -4.43 -12.66
CA ARG A 122 23.71 -5.66 -12.37
C ARG A 122 24.03 -5.75 -10.88
N ASP A 123 24.38 -4.65 -10.24
CA ASP A 123 24.61 -4.63 -8.80
C ASP A 123 23.33 -4.98 -8.03
N PHE A 124 22.19 -4.44 -8.47
CA PHE A 124 20.89 -4.77 -7.89
C PHE A 124 20.58 -6.27 -8.02
N GLU A 125 20.73 -6.85 -9.21
CA GLU A 125 20.48 -8.28 -9.46
C GLU A 125 21.44 -9.20 -8.69
N LEU A 126 22.73 -8.86 -8.63
CA LEU A 126 23.72 -9.60 -7.82
C LEU A 126 23.39 -9.50 -6.33
N GLY A 127 22.93 -8.32 -5.89
CA GLY A 127 22.46 -8.06 -4.54
C GLY A 127 21.33 -9.00 -4.12
N LEU A 128 20.34 -9.26 -4.99
CA LEU A 128 19.21 -10.16 -4.70
C LEU A 128 19.69 -11.55 -4.22
N SER A 129 20.67 -12.14 -4.91
CA SER A 129 21.13 -13.50 -4.60
C SER A 129 21.77 -13.65 -3.20
N SER A 130 22.33 -12.56 -2.67
CA SER A 130 23.05 -12.52 -1.39
C SER A 130 22.29 -11.80 -0.27
N ALA A 131 21.10 -11.28 -0.56
CA ALA A 131 20.36 -10.40 0.34
C ALA A 131 19.76 -11.08 1.58
N ILE A 132 19.59 -12.42 1.57
CA ILE A 132 18.97 -13.16 2.67
C ILE A 132 19.90 -14.23 3.24
N SER A 133 19.93 -14.37 4.57
CA SER A 133 20.78 -15.34 5.27
C SER A 133 20.23 -16.77 5.14
N GLU A 134 21.12 -17.77 5.28
CA GLU A 134 20.71 -19.19 5.31
C GLU A 134 19.73 -19.50 6.45
N GLN A 135 19.85 -18.78 7.58
CA GLN A 135 18.88 -18.90 8.68
C GLN A 135 17.48 -18.46 8.26
N MET A 136 17.35 -17.34 7.53
CA MET A 136 16.06 -16.89 6.98
C MET A 136 15.50 -17.90 5.97
N LYS A 137 16.36 -18.41 5.08
CA LYS A 137 15.97 -19.44 4.11
C LYS A 137 15.45 -20.69 4.79
N GLY A 138 16.12 -21.16 5.85
CA GLY A 138 15.69 -22.31 6.65
C GLY A 138 14.31 -22.13 7.29
N ARG A 139 14.02 -20.94 7.82
CA ARG A 139 12.70 -20.61 8.40
C ARG A 139 11.58 -20.64 7.34
N ILE A 140 11.84 -20.06 6.17
CA ILE A 140 10.91 -20.06 5.02
C ILE A 140 10.63 -21.50 4.56
N LEU A 141 11.67 -22.32 4.42
CA LEU A 141 11.55 -23.72 4.03
C LEU A 141 10.70 -24.50 5.03
N HIS A 142 10.97 -24.35 6.32
CA HIS A 142 10.22 -25.02 7.38
C HIS A 142 8.73 -24.66 7.35
N TYR A 143 8.42 -23.37 7.22
CA TYR A 143 7.04 -22.89 7.13
C TYR A 143 6.32 -23.41 5.88
N ALA A 144 6.94 -23.26 4.71
CA ALA A 144 6.34 -23.70 3.45
C ALA A 144 6.12 -25.22 3.44
N HIS A 145 7.03 -25.99 4.02
CA HIS A 145 6.88 -27.43 4.20
C HIS A 145 5.65 -27.74 5.05
N LYS A 146 5.49 -27.08 6.20
CA LYS A 146 4.33 -27.26 7.07
C LYS A 146 3.00 -26.88 6.39
N LYS A 147 3.01 -25.86 5.55
CA LYS A 147 1.80 -25.32 4.90
C LYS A 147 1.35 -26.16 3.69
N GLU A 148 2.29 -26.54 2.83
CA GLU A 148 1.99 -27.09 1.50
C GLU A 148 2.25 -28.59 1.39
N MET A 149 3.09 -29.18 2.24
CA MET A 149 3.36 -30.62 2.16
C MET A 149 2.36 -31.43 2.97
N LYS A 150 1.70 -32.37 2.29
CA LYS A 150 1.00 -33.50 2.92
C LYS A 150 2.02 -34.58 3.25
N GLU A 151 1.76 -35.38 4.29
CA GLU A 151 2.62 -36.53 4.63
C GLU A 151 2.85 -37.42 3.39
N GLY A 152 4.12 -37.62 3.02
CA GLY A 152 4.53 -38.53 1.95
C GLY A 152 4.97 -37.93 0.61
N GLU A 153 4.84 -36.61 0.37
CA GLU A 153 5.14 -35.99 -0.94
C GLU A 153 6.32 -35.00 -0.91
N PHE A 154 7.55 -35.49 -0.83
CA PHE A 154 8.71 -34.63 -0.52
C PHE A 154 9.36 -33.87 -1.71
N ILE A 155 9.14 -34.28 -2.98
CA ILE A 155 10.08 -33.89 -4.07
C ILE A 155 9.44 -33.14 -5.26
N HIS A 156 8.12 -33.29 -5.47
CA HIS A 156 7.43 -32.76 -6.66
C HIS A 156 6.33 -31.73 -6.38
N ASN A 157 6.19 -31.25 -5.15
CA ASN A 157 5.16 -30.27 -4.84
C ASN A 157 5.53 -28.88 -5.41
N LEU A 158 4.91 -28.52 -6.54
CA LEU A 158 5.10 -27.24 -7.23
C LEU A 158 4.66 -26.07 -6.34
N ALA A 159 3.59 -26.23 -5.55
CA ALA A 159 3.07 -25.20 -4.65
C ALA A 159 4.08 -24.86 -3.55
N PHE A 160 4.72 -25.87 -2.96
CA PHE A 160 5.83 -25.67 -2.01
C PHE A 160 6.97 -24.85 -2.62
N LYS A 161 7.46 -25.24 -3.81
CA LYS A 161 8.57 -24.54 -4.48
C LYS A 161 8.21 -23.10 -4.83
N GLN A 162 6.99 -22.88 -5.31
CA GLN A 162 6.49 -21.55 -5.63
C GLN A 162 6.39 -20.68 -4.38
N LEU A 163 5.83 -21.21 -3.29
CA LEU A 163 5.72 -20.49 -2.02
C LEU A 163 7.08 -20.09 -1.44
N CYS A 164 8.07 -21.00 -1.42
CA CYS A 164 9.43 -20.66 -1.01
C CYS A 164 10.06 -19.60 -1.90
N GLY A 165 9.94 -19.77 -3.23
CA GLY A 165 10.51 -18.84 -4.21
C GLY A 165 9.93 -17.44 -4.06
N ASP A 166 8.61 -17.32 -3.88
CA ASP A 166 7.94 -16.04 -3.68
C ASP A 166 8.44 -15.32 -2.41
N MET A 167 8.49 -16.03 -1.28
CA MET A 167 8.94 -15.47 -0.01
C MET A 167 10.43 -15.07 -0.04
N TRP A 168 11.29 -15.86 -0.69
CA TRP A 168 12.69 -15.49 -0.87
C TRP A 168 12.83 -14.25 -1.73
N HIS A 169 12.19 -14.25 -2.90
CA HIS A 169 12.29 -13.13 -3.83
C HIS A 169 11.78 -11.83 -3.20
N GLU A 170 10.68 -11.88 -2.45
CA GLU A 170 10.14 -10.73 -1.74
C GLU A 170 11.11 -10.13 -0.72
N LEU A 171 11.73 -10.96 0.14
CA LEU A 171 12.74 -10.48 1.10
C LEU A 171 13.99 -9.96 0.38
N GLN A 172 14.48 -10.68 -0.63
CA GLN A 172 15.65 -10.27 -1.40
C GLN A 172 15.44 -8.92 -2.06
N LEU A 173 14.28 -8.74 -2.69
CA LEU A 173 13.86 -7.49 -3.31
C LEU A 173 13.86 -6.36 -2.29
N TYR A 174 13.19 -6.55 -1.16
CA TYR A 174 13.11 -5.53 -0.13
C TYR A 174 14.48 -5.15 0.46
N SER A 175 15.26 -6.15 0.86
CA SER A 175 16.59 -5.94 1.45
C SER A 175 17.57 -5.29 0.46
N SER A 176 17.52 -5.65 -0.82
CA SER A 176 18.35 -5.01 -1.85
C SER A 176 17.89 -3.59 -2.15
N PHE A 177 16.58 -3.34 -2.26
CA PHE A 177 16.04 -2.03 -2.64
C PHE A 177 16.24 -0.97 -1.55
N LYS A 178 16.31 -1.36 -0.27
CA LYS A 178 16.64 -0.46 0.85
C LYS A 178 17.96 0.30 0.69
N LYS A 179 18.90 -0.20 -0.11
CA LYS A 179 20.15 0.51 -0.43
C LYS A 179 19.92 1.79 -1.25
N TYR A 180 18.87 1.80 -2.07
CA TYR A 180 18.51 2.92 -2.96
C TYR A 180 17.48 3.85 -2.30
N ASP A 181 16.57 3.29 -1.51
CA ASP A 181 15.58 4.06 -0.75
C ASP A 181 15.45 3.49 0.68
N PRO A 182 16.21 4.02 1.66
CA PRO A 182 16.15 3.54 3.04
C PRO A 182 14.80 3.77 3.73
N ASN A 183 13.99 4.70 3.20
CA ASN A 183 12.69 5.08 3.76
C ASN A 183 11.53 4.29 3.14
N ILE A 184 11.80 3.39 2.19
CA ILE A 184 10.79 2.56 1.54
C ILE A 184 10.11 1.63 2.57
N ALA A 185 8.78 1.68 2.62
CA ALA A 185 8.02 0.75 3.43
C ALA A 185 7.99 -0.62 2.74
N GLY A 186 8.32 -1.67 3.49
CA GLY A 186 8.12 -3.04 3.02
C GLY A 186 6.67 -3.43 3.24
N ASN A 187 5.94 -3.72 2.17
CA ASN A 187 4.68 -4.45 2.28
C ASN A 187 5.00 -5.93 2.09
N LEU A 188 5.48 -6.56 3.16
CA LEU A 188 5.78 -7.99 3.14
C LEU A 188 4.48 -8.79 3.11
N SER A 189 4.48 -9.95 2.46
CA SER A 189 3.27 -10.75 2.37
C SER A 189 2.91 -11.42 3.70
N ILE A 190 1.63 -11.78 3.83
CA ILE A 190 1.07 -12.51 4.98
C ILE A 190 1.91 -13.75 5.33
N ASP A 191 2.36 -14.48 4.31
CA ASP A 191 3.16 -15.70 4.53
C ASP A 191 4.52 -15.36 5.16
N LEU A 192 5.20 -14.32 4.70
CA LEU A 192 6.41 -13.82 5.37
C LEU A 192 6.12 -13.28 6.78
N GLY A 193 5.00 -12.60 6.97
CA GLY A 193 4.54 -12.15 8.28
C GLY A 193 4.39 -13.30 9.28
N LYS A 194 3.88 -14.46 8.81
CA LYS A 194 3.74 -15.69 9.62
C LYS A 194 5.08 -16.37 9.87
N VAL A 195 5.97 -16.45 8.88
CA VAL A 195 7.32 -17.04 9.03
C VAL A 195 8.13 -16.24 10.05
N PHE A 196 8.03 -14.92 9.94
CA PHE A 196 8.81 -13.99 10.69
C PHE A 196 7.94 -13.06 11.50
N SER A 197 7.08 -13.62 12.35
CA SER A 197 6.29 -12.84 13.30
C SER A 197 7.13 -11.86 14.12
N ASP A 198 8.46 -12.04 14.23
CA ASP A 198 9.39 -11.08 14.86
C ASP A 198 10.04 -10.06 13.90
N TYR A 199 10.05 -10.32 12.60
CA TYR A 199 10.56 -9.43 11.55
C TYR A 199 9.45 -8.50 11.01
N SER A 200 8.21 -8.99 10.87
CA SER A 200 7.04 -8.14 10.64
C SER A 200 6.84 -7.13 11.77
N LYS A 201 7.13 -7.52 13.03
CA LYS A 201 7.16 -6.63 14.21
C LYS A 201 8.13 -5.45 14.12
N ASN A 202 9.08 -5.44 13.16
CA ASN A 202 10.12 -4.41 13.08
C ASN A 202 10.18 -3.68 11.72
N GLU A 203 9.62 -4.21 10.62
CA GLU A 203 9.96 -3.73 9.27
C GLU A 203 8.77 -3.24 8.40
N GLY A 204 7.50 -3.35 8.82
CA GLY A 204 6.42 -2.79 7.99
C GLY A 204 4.99 -3.07 8.42
N ILE A 205 4.09 -2.29 7.83
CA ILE A 205 2.64 -2.50 7.86
C ILE A 205 2.34 -3.68 6.93
N LEU A 206 1.70 -4.73 7.44
CA LEU A 206 1.01 -5.69 6.60
C LEU A 206 -0.31 -5.02 6.20
N VAL A 207 -0.39 -4.43 5.00
CA VAL A 207 -1.63 -3.74 4.56
C VAL A 207 -2.81 -4.70 4.48
N GLU A 208 -2.52 -5.99 4.39
CA GLU A 208 -3.47 -7.07 4.47
C GLU A 208 -4.01 -7.30 5.90
N ASP A 209 -3.26 -6.98 6.96
CA ASP A 209 -3.75 -7.10 8.35
C ASP A 209 -4.74 -5.97 8.71
N ILE A 210 -4.73 -4.88 7.95
CA ILE A 210 -5.65 -3.74 8.10
C ILE A 210 -6.97 -3.99 7.35
N SER A 211 -7.07 -5.10 6.61
CA SER A 211 -8.15 -5.30 5.67
C SER A 211 -9.49 -5.66 6.34
N GLY A 212 -10.53 -4.91 5.96
CA GLY A 212 -11.92 -5.40 5.95
C GLY A 212 -12.71 -5.38 7.26
N ASN A 213 -12.05 -5.38 8.43
CA ASN A 213 -12.73 -5.70 9.69
C ASN A 213 -12.87 -4.52 10.67
N SER A 214 -12.28 -3.35 10.39
CA SER A 214 -12.49 -2.17 11.24
C SER A 214 -13.93 -1.66 11.11
N GLN A 215 -14.55 -1.31 12.23
CA GLN A 215 -15.89 -0.73 12.23
C GLN A 215 -15.90 0.74 11.77
N TYR A 216 -14.75 1.42 11.86
CA TYR A 216 -14.62 2.87 11.62
C TYR A 216 -13.91 3.19 10.31
N ILE A 217 -12.91 2.39 9.94
CA ILE A 217 -12.12 2.59 8.73
C ILE A 217 -12.73 1.75 7.59
N PRO A 218 -13.16 2.36 6.49
CA PRO A 218 -13.68 1.62 5.34
C PRO A 218 -12.67 0.65 4.76
N ASP A 219 -13.14 -0.49 4.26
CA ASP A 219 -12.32 -1.31 3.39
C ASP A 219 -12.15 -0.63 2.03
N PHE A 220 -11.00 0.00 1.81
CA PHE A 220 -10.68 0.65 0.53
C PHE A 220 -10.65 -0.33 -0.65
N GLY A 221 -10.58 -1.64 -0.40
CA GLY A 221 -10.70 -2.66 -1.44
C GLY A 221 -12.06 -2.69 -2.14
N ASP A 222 -13.12 -2.23 -1.47
CA ASP A 222 -14.50 -2.24 -2.00
C ASP A 222 -14.83 -1.03 -2.89
N PHE A 223 -13.95 -0.02 -2.90
CA PHE A 223 -14.14 1.21 -3.66
C PHE A 223 -13.85 0.97 -5.14
N THR A 224 -14.41 1.79 -6.04
CA THR A 224 -13.98 1.81 -7.45
C THR A 224 -12.69 2.62 -7.61
N TRP A 225 -11.98 2.43 -8.72
CA TRP A 225 -10.75 3.20 -8.97
C TRP A 225 -10.99 4.71 -9.09
N GLU A 226 -12.16 5.14 -9.56
CA GLU A 226 -12.57 6.55 -9.56
C GLU A 226 -12.63 7.10 -8.15
N GLN A 227 -13.28 6.38 -7.25
CA GLN A 227 -13.40 6.79 -5.85
C GLN A 227 -12.02 6.81 -5.17
N ILE A 228 -11.14 5.85 -5.48
CA ILE A 228 -9.75 5.85 -4.99
C ILE A 228 -8.99 7.07 -5.50
N ILE A 229 -9.14 7.43 -6.78
CA ILE A 229 -8.48 8.60 -7.37
C ILE A 229 -9.04 9.92 -6.80
N GLU A 230 -10.35 9.97 -6.52
CA GLU A 230 -11.02 11.07 -5.85
C GLU A 230 -10.46 11.24 -4.43
N LEU A 231 -10.44 10.17 -3.63
CA LEU A 231 -9.89 10.14 -2.28
C LEU A 231 -8.41 10.53 -2.24
N ARG A 232 -7.63 10.14 -3.25
CA ARG A 232 -6.23 10.56 -3.36
C ARG A 232 -6.04 12.06 -3.60
N SER A 233 -7.09 12.77 -3.97
CA SER A 233 -7.11 14.23 -4.10
C SER A 233 -7.64 14.92 -2.83
N ASP A 234 -8.02 14.18 -1.79
CA ASP A 234 -8.57 14.72 -0.54
C ASP A 234 -7.48 15.50 0.24
N PRO A 235 -7.77 16.70 0.76
CA PRO A 235 -6.80 17.53 1.47
C PRO A 235 -6.23 16.87 2.73
N PHE A 236 -6.95 15.93 3.33
CA PHE A 236 -6.56 15.25 4.57
C PHE A 236 -5.88 13.91 4.36
N ILE A 237 -5.68 13.43 3.12
CA ILE A 237 -5.05 12.12 2.87
C ILE A 237 -3.64 12.04 3.46
N LYS A 238 -2.87 13.13 3.45
CA LYS A 238 -1.54 13.14 4.05
C LYS A 238 -1.60 12.93 5.56
N SER A 239 -2.54 13.60 6.25
CA SER A 239 -2.78 13.40 7.69
C SER A 239 -3.18 11.95 7.97
N PHE A 240 -4.07 11.37 7.16
CA PHE A 240 -4.46 9.97 7.25
C PHE A 240 -3.26 9.02 7.16
N ARG A 241 -2.44 9.14 6.11
CA ARG A 241 -1.29 8.26 5.91
C ARG A 241 -0.27 8.37 7.05
N THR A 242 0.04 9.59 7.49
CA THR A 242 0.95 9.82 8.62
C THR A 242 0.43 9.18 9.90
N LYS A 243 -0.86 9.33 10.19
CA LYS A 243 -1.49 8.73 11.37
C LYS A 243 -1.44 7.21 11.32
N MET A 244 -1.86 6.60 10.21
CA MET A 244 -1.76 5.17 10.00
C MET A 244 -0.33 4.66 10.19
N HIS A 245 0.66 5.28 9.54
CA HIS A 245 2.06 4.89 9.67
C HIS A 245 2.65 4.96 11.08
N SER A 246 2.22 5.94 11.89
CA SER A 246 2.65 6.06 13.28
C SER A 246 1.94 5.06 14.20
N SER A 247 0.67 4.77 13.94
CA SER A 247 -0.15 3.86 14.76
C SER A 247 0.21 2.39 14.58
N PHE A 248 0.55 1.95 13.37
CA PHE A 248 0.93 0.54 13.12
C PHE A 248 2.33 0.15 13.63
N ARG A 249 2.99 1.03 14.40
CA ARG A 249 4.28 0.75 15.05
C ARG A 249 4.14 0.38 16.53
N SER A 250 2.95 0.51 17.14
CA SER A 250 2.71 0.13 18.54
C SER A 250 2.18 -1.31 18.65
N LYS A 251 2.64 -2.03 19.68
CA LYS A 251 2.95 -3.47 19.63
C LYS A 251 2.02 -4.40 20.40
N ASP A 252 0.93 -3.91 21.01
CA ASP A 252 0.29 -4.66 22.09
C ASP A 252 -1.13 -5.18 21.81
N ASN A 253 -1.76 -4.84 20.67
CA ASN A 253 -3.15 -5.21 20.35
C ASN A 253 -3.31 -5.77 18.92
N ASP A 254 -4.40 -6.50 18.67
CA ASP A 254 -4.85 -6.88 17.32
C ASP A 254 -4.89 -5.61 16.43
N PRO A 255 -4.34 -5.64 15.20
CA PRO A 255 -4.31 -4.46 14.31
C PRO A 255 -5.67 -3.80 14.10
N VAL A 256 -6.75 -4.59 14.07
CA VAL A 256 -8.12 -4.08 13.89
C VAL A 256 -8.61 -3.40 15.17
N ASP A 257 -8.41 -4.04 16.33
CA ASP A 257 -8.79 -3.45 17.63
C ASP A 257 -8.00 -2.17 17.91
N ALA A 258 -6.72 -2.15 17.54
CA ALA A 258 -5.87 -0.96 17.64
C ALA A 258 -6.38 0.19 16.77
N LEU A 259 -6.88 -0.10 15.56
CA LEU A 259 -7.48 0.91 14.68
C LEU A 259 -8.81 1.42 15.18
N ASP A 260 -9.65 0.53 15.69
CA ASP A 260 -10.94 0.90 16.25
C ASP A 260 -10.75 1.77 17.50
N GLN A 261 -9.81 1.41 18.38
CA GLN A 261 -9.46 2.24 19.53
C GLN A 261 -8.89 3.60 19.09
N LEU A 262 -8.02 3.62 18.08
CA LEU A 262 -7.47 4.85 17.53
C LEU A 262 -8.58 5.79 17.02
N ALA A 263 -9.58 5.22 16.33
CA ALA A 263 -10.76 5.94 15.85
C ALA A 263 -11.57 6.50 17.02
N ILE A 264 -11.86 5.69 18.04
CA ILE A 264 -12.58 6.11 19.24
C ILE A 264 -11.84 7.26 19.94
N ASP A 265 -10.54 7.13 20.18
CA ASP A 265 -9.74 8.16 20.86
C ASP A 265 -9.71 9.46 20.07
N GLY A 266 -9.57 9.36 18.75
CA GLY A 266 -9.64 10.52 17.86
C GLY A 266 -11.01 11.22 17.91
N LEU A 267 -12.11 10.45 17.92
CA LEU A 267 -13.45 11.00 18.02
C LEU A 267 -13.68 11.71 19.36
N TRP A 268 -13.15 11.17 20.46
CA TRP A 268 -13.16 11.84 21.76
C TRP A 268 -12.36 13.13 21.73
N SER A 269 -11.18 13.14 21.11
CA SER A 269 -10.40 14.37 20.92
C SER A 269 -11.21 15.43 20.17
N VAL A 270 -11.84 15.08 19.05
CA VAL A 270 -12.71 16.00 18.31
C VAL A 270 -13.87 16.51 19.18
N ALA A 271 -14.49 15.64 19.98
CA ALA A 271 -15.57 16.02 20.88
C ALA A 271 -15.10 17.01 21.97
N GLU A 272 -13.87 16.92 22.45
CA GLU A 272 -13.31 17.87 23.41
C GLU A 272 -13.12 19.27 22.83
N TYR A 273 -12.61 19.38 21.59
CA TYR A 273 -12.56 20.67 20.87
C TYR A 273 -13.96 21.28 20.66
N ALA A 274 -14.99 20.43 20.57
CA ALA A 274 -16.38 20.82 20.37
C ALA A 274 -17.12 21.25 21.65
N LYS A 275 -16.70 20.79 22.85
CA LYS A 275 -17.42 20.99 24.13
C LYS A 275 -17.85 22.43 24.45
N PRO A 276 -17.07 23.50 24.19
CA PRO A 276 -17.50 24.85 24.51
C PRO A 276 -18.56 25.42 23.55
N ASN A 277 -18.67 24.89 22.33
CA ASN A 277 -19.41 25.52 21.22
C ASN A 277 -20.57 24.68 20.66
N LEU A 278 -20.73 23.43 21.09
CA LEU A 278 -21.76 22.51 20.58
C LEU A 278 -22.71 22.05 21.70
N GLY A 279 -24.01 21.98 21.37
CA GLY A 279 -25.02 21.48 22.31
C GLY A 279 -24.82 20.01 22.65
N LYS A 280 -25.20 19.61 23.88
CA LYS A 280 -25.08 18.23 24.40
C LYS A 280 -25.60 17.16 23.42
N THR A 281 -26.62 17.47 22.61
CA THR A 281 -27.18 16.58 21.58
C THR A 281 -26.20 16.25 20.46
N LEU A 282 -25.39 17.21 19.98
CA LEU A 282 -24.40 16.95 18.93
C LEU A 282 -23.19 16.21 19.50
N LEU A 283 -22.81 16.52 20.75
CA LEU A 283 -21.77 15.79 21.46
C LEU A 283 -22.16 14.32 21.66
N ASN A 284 -23.38 14.08 22.13
CA ASN A 284 -23.92 12.73 22.27
C ASN A 284 -24.03 12.03 20.92
N ALA A 285 -24.41 12.73 19.84
CA ALA A 285 -24.43 12.15 18.50
C ALA A 285 -23.04 11.70 18.02
N ILE A 286 -21.97 12.43 18.34
CA ILE A 286 -20.59 12.00 18.03
C ILE A 286 -20.24 10.71 18.76
N LEU A 287 -20.62 10.62 20.03
CA LEU A 287 -20.30 9.52 20.93
C LEU A 287 -21.24 8.31 20.79
N SER A 288 -22.44 8.49 20.25
CA SER A 288 -23.45 7.43 20.07
C SER A 288 -23.44 6.84 18.66
N ASN A 289 -22.94 7.56 17.65
CA ASN A 289 -22.94 7.13 16.24
C ASN A 289 -21.69 6.36 15.83
N VAL A 290 -21.16 5.58 16.76
CA VAL A 290 -19.87 4.89 16.72
C VAL A 290 -19.81 3.72 15.71
N PRO A 291 -20.81 3.52 14.82
CA PRO A 291 -20.50 2.98 13.49
C PRO A 291 -21.26 3.63 12.32
N THR A 292 -21.85 4.82 12.48
CA THR A 292 -22.58 5.55 11.41
C THR A 292 -21.85 6.83 11.00
N PRO A 293 -22.15 7.47 9.85
CA PRO A 293 -21.45 8.67 9.40
C PRO A 293 -21.55 9.79 10.46
N ILE A 294 -20.44 10.06 11.15
CA ILE A 294 -20.33 11.10 12.16
C ILE A 294 -20.27 12.44 11.44
N PRO A 295 -21.00 13.50 11.85
CA PRO A 295 -20.99 14.79 11.16
C PRO A 295 -19.73 15.62 11.50
N VAL A 296 -18.52 15.07 11.33
CA VAL A 296 -17.25 15.74 11.69
C VAL A 296 -17.06 17.04 10.92
N TYR A 297 -17.42 17.09 9.63
CA TYR A 297 -17.47 18.36 8.86
C TYR A 297 -18.40 19.41 9.47
N GLY A 298 -19.52 19.00 10.07
CA GLY A 298 -20.44 19.89 10.79
C GLY A 298 -19.76 20.53 12.01
N ILE A 299 -18.90 19.79 12.70
CA ILE A 299 -18.12 20.28 13.85
C ILE A 299 -17.10 21.33 13.41
N MET A 300 -16.33 21.05 12.35
CA MET A 300 -15.37 22.02 11.81
C MET A 300 -16.07 23.32 11.35
N SER A 301 -17.29 23.22 10.81
CA SER A 301 -18.07 24.40 10.45
C SER A 301 -18.59 25.18 11.67
N ALA A 302 -18.91 24.49 12.76
CA ALA A 302 -19.48 25.06 13.98
C ALA A 302 -18.44 25.75 14.89
N LEU A 303 -17.15 25.43 14.74
CA LEU A 303 -16.09 26.17 15.42
C LEU A 303 -16.10 27.63 14.95
N LYS A 304 -16.14 28.58 15.90
CA LYS A 304 -16.11 30.01 15.59
C LYS A 304 -14.69 30.55 15.44
N ASP A 305 -13.72 29.94 16.12
CA ASP A 305 -12.33 30.38 16.12
C ASP A 305 -11.51 29.68 15.03
N GLY A 306 -10.84 30.49 14.19
CA GLY A 306 -9.99 29.98 13.11
C GLY A 306 -8.79 29.16 13.61
N ALA A 307 -8.21 29.53 14.75
CA ALA A 307 -7.10 28.79 15.37
C ALA A 307 -7.53 27.36 15.77
N ASN A 308 -8.67 27.23 16.46
CA ASN A 308 -9.23 25.94 16.84
C ASN A 308 -9.55 25.04 15.63
N LYS A 309 -9.92 25.64 14.47
CA LYS A 309 -10.10 24.88 13.22
C LYS A 309 -8.78 24.36 12.66
N ILE A 310 -7.73 25.17 12.72
CA ILE A 310 -6.39 24.80 12.23
C ILE A 310 -5.83 23.67 13.10
N ASP A 311 -5.90 23.80 14.42
CA ASP A 311 -5.42 22.79 15.36
C ASP A 311 -6.20 21.48 15.23
N LEU A 312 -7.54 21.56 15.13
CA LEU A 312 -8.37 20.37 14.89
C LEU A 312 -8.05 19.68 13.56
N ALA A 313 -7.85 20.45 12.49
CA ALA A 313 -7.46 19.92 11.18
C ALA A 313 -6.08 19.27 11.21
N HIS A 314 -5.15 19.85 11.97
CA HIS A 314 -3.80 19.33 12.15
C HIS A 314 -3.80 18.00 12.90
N ASP A 315 -4.47 17.96 14.06
CA ASP A 315 -4.42 16.81 14.98
C ASP A 315 -5.36 15.67 14.57
N ASN A 316 -6.51 16.02 13.97
CA ASN A 316 -7.59 15.09 13.66
C ASN A 316 -7.99 15.06 12.17
N GLY A 317 -7.18 15.66 11.29
CA GLY A 317 -7.36 15.66 9.84
C GLY A 317 -7.72 14.29 9.26
N TRP A 318 -7.02 13.25 9.73
CA TRP A 318 -7.22 11.86 9.33
C TRP A 318 -8.65 11.32 9.55
N LEU A 319 -9.40 11.81 10.56
CA LEU A 319 -10.80 11.43 10.79
C LEU A 319 -11.72 12.04 9.73
N PHE A 320 -11.43 13.27 9.29
CA PHE A 320 -12.18 13.91 8.19
C PHE A 320 -11.99 13.14 6.89
N PHE A 321 -10.78 12.64 6.62
CA PHE A 321 -10.53 11.76 5.48
C PHE A 321 -11.40 10.48 5.55
N ILE A 322 -11.40 9.79 6.70
CA ILE A 322 -12.21 8.58 6.92
C ILE A 322 -13.70 8.89 6.69
N GLN A 323 -14.21 10.00 7.24
CA GLN A 323 -15.60 10.41 7.04
C GLN A 323 -15.90 10.67 5.56
N GLY A 324 -15.01 11.39 4.87
CA GLY A 324 -15.12 11.65 3.42
C GLY A 324 -15.20 10.35 2.62
N ALA A 325 -14.34 9.38 2.94
CA ALA A 325 -14.36 8.05 2.33
C ALA A 325 -15.68 7.31 2.56
N ARG A 326 -16.24 7.33 3.77
CA ARG A 326 -17.56 6.75 4.05
C ARG A 326 -18.69 7.43 3.27
N GLY A 327 -18.60 8.75 3.12
CA GLY A 327 -19.53 9.53 2.31
C GLY A 327 -19.46 9.22 0.81
N ILE A 328 -18.27 8.95 0.28
CA ILE A 328 -18.08 8.54 -1.11
C ILE A 328 -18.55 7.09 -1.33
N HIS A 329 -18.26 6.19 -0.39
CA HIS A 329 -18.64 4.78 -0.48
C HIS A 329 -20.15 4.56 -0.45
N SER A 330 -20.88 5.33 0.36
CA SER A 330 -22.35 5.23 0.47
C SER A 330 -23.09 5.72 -0.77
N LYS A 331 -22.45 6.55 -1.60
CA LYS A 331 -22.92 6.89 -2.95
C LYS A 331 -22.61 5.74 -3.89
N LYS A 332 -23.32 4.61 -3.74
CA LYS A 332 -23.27 3.56 -4.76
C LYS A 332 -23.86 4.12 -6.07
N PRO A 333 -23.22 3.87 -7.22
CA PRO A 333 -23.76 4.27 -8.52
C PRO A 333 -25.10 3.60 -8.84
#